data_AF-A0A9X1ZHF9-F1
#
_entry.id   AF-A0A9X1ZHF9-F1
#
_cell.length_a   1.000
_cell.length_b   1.000
_cell.length_c   1.000
_cell.angle_alpha   90.00
_cell.angle_beta   90.00
_cell.angle_gamma   90.00
#
_symmetry.space_group_name_H-M   'P 1'
#
loop_
_entity.id
_entity.type
_entity.pdbx_description
1 polymer ?
#
loop_
_entity_poly.entity_id
_entity_poly.type
_entity_poly.pdbx_seq_one_letter_code
_entity_poly.pdbx_strand_id
1 'polypeptide(L)'
;MNNISFTTSWGALLTFTPPMTVDEVRLLGIECKEWQGYADLSHSSAIELAHKRSMRLPTSAELFELHLWLNQQSDHCWPPHNIYRSSTSISEGEHYSVRLKNGKSYSINDSYYGFVSCVYDS
;
A
#
# COMPACT_ATOMS: atom_id res chain seq x y z
N MET A 1 -9.34 -7.76 -8.51
CA MET A 1 -7.90 -7.63 -8.81
C MET A 1 -7.17 -8.76 -8.11
N ASN A 2 -6.08 -9.28 -8.69
CA ASN A 2 -5.32 -10.37 -8.10
C ASN A 2 -4.10 -9.83 -7.36
N ASN A 3 -3.56 -10.64 -6.45
CA ASN A 3 -2.27 -10.38 -5.83
C ASN A 3 -1.17 -10.35 -6.89
N ILE A 4 -0.18 -9.48 -6.70
CA ILE A 4 0.98 -9.34 -7.57
C ILE A 4 2.17 -9.96 -6.84
N SER A 5 2.88 -10.88 -7.49
CA SER A 5 4.10 -11.47 -6.93
C SER A 5 5.26 -11.24 -7.90
N PHE A 6 6.39 -10.74 -7.39
CA PHE A 6 7.61 -10.58 -8.17
C PHE A 6 8.85 -10.57 -7.27
N THR A 7 10.01 -10.81 -7.88
CA THR A 7 11.30 -10.71 -7.22
C THR A 7 11.83 -9.29 -7.31
N THR A 8 12.16 -8.69 -6.17
CA THR A 8 12.73 -7.34 -6.09
C THR A 8 14.15 -7.30 -6.65
N SER A 9 14.65 -6.08 -6.91
CA SER A 9 16.04 -5.86 -7.31
C SER A 9 17.10 -6.41 -6.34
N TRP A 10 16.74 -6.65 -5.07
CA TRP A 10 17.61 -7.28 -4.06
C TRP A 10 17.32 -8.77 -3.83
N GLY A 11 16.51 -9.41 -4.67
CA GLY A 11 16.30 -10.85 -4.68
C GLY A 11 15.22 -11.37 -3.71
N ALA A 12 14.43 -10.51 -3.07
CA ALA A 12 13.31 -10.95 -2.24
C ALA A 12 12.07 -11.24 -3.08
N LEU A 13 11.41 -12.38 -2.86
CA LEU A 13 10.12 -12.67 -3.48
C LEU A 13 9.01 -12.09 -2.61
N LEU A 14 8.30 -11.10 -3.14
CA LEU A 14 7.24 -10.40 -2.43
C LEU A 14 5.90 -10.59 -3.11
N THR A 15 4.84 -10.74 -2.32
CA THR A 15 3.47 -10.75 -2.81
C THR A 15 2.65 -9.61 -2.20
N PHE A 16 2.15 -8.73 -3.07
CA PHE A 16 1.35 -7.57 -2.73
C PHE A 16 -0.14 -7.84 -2.97
N THR A 17 -0.99 -7.41 -2.05
CA THR A 17 -2.45 -7.41 -2.24
C THR A 17 -2.89 -6.10 -2.90
N PRO A 18 -3.85 -6.14 -3.84
CA PRO A 18 -4.44 -4.91 -4.35
C PRO A 18 -5.08 -4.07 -3.23
N PRO A 19 -5.20 -2.74 -3.42
CA PRO A 19 -5.96 -1.93 -2.48
C PRO A 19 -7.40 -2.43 -2.41
N MET A 20 -7.89 -2.58 -1.19
CA MET A 20 -9.24 -3.06 -0.91
C MET A 20 -10.26 -1.94 -1.12
N THR A 21 -11.47 -2.33 -1.48
CA THR A 21 -12.62 -1.43 -1.54
C THR A 21 -13.02 -0.96 -0.14
N VAL A 22 -13.76 0.16 -0.08
CA VAL A 22 -14.28 0.69 1.19
C VAL A 22 -15.14 -0.34 1.93
N ASP A 23 -15.96 -1.11 1.20
CA ASP A 23 -16.87 -2.09 1.79
C ASP A 23 -16.12 -3.29 2.36
N GLU A 24 -15.12 -3.81 1.65
CA GLU A 24 -14.29 -4.92 2.15
C GLU A 24 -13.55 -4.55 3.43
N VAL A 25 -13.05 -3.31 3.54
CA VAL A 25 -12.35 -2.84 4.76
C VAL A 25 -13.32 -2.63 5.92
N ARG A 26 -14.51 -2.06 5.66
CA ARG A 26 -15.55 -1.89 6.68
C ARG A 26 -16.10 -3.22 7.19
N LEU A 27 -16.17 -4.26 6.36
CA LEU A 27 -16.54 -5.62 6.78
C LEU A 27 -15.54 -6.22 7.79
N LEU A 28 -14.29 -5.76 7.75
CA LEU A 28 -13.28 -6.11 8.75
C LEU A 28 -13.37 -5.27 10.04
N GLY A 29 -14.32 -4.33 10.12
CA GLY A 29 -14.51 -3.43 11.26
C GLY A 29 -13.45 -2.34 11.37
N ILE A 30 -12.81 -1.97 10.27
CA ILE A 30 -11.75 -0.95 10.23
C ILE A 30 -12.34 0.38 9.73
N GLU A 31 -12.04 1.47 10.43
CA GLU A 31 -12.42 2.81 10.00
C GLU A 31 -11.58 3.27 8.80
N CYS A 32 -12.26 3.72 7.74
CA CYS A 32 -11.63 4.22 6.52
C CYS A 32 -12.48 5.30 5.84
N LYS A 33 -11.82 6.15 5.05
CA LYS A 33 -12.46 7.02 4.06
C LYS A 33 -12.58 6.30 2.72
N GLU A 34 -13.34 6.88 1.81
CA GLU A 34 -13.46 6.40 0.44
C GLU A 34 -12.78 7.37 -0.52
N TRP A 35 -11.97 6.83 -1.43
CA TRP A 35 -11.45 7.57 -2.58
C TRP A 35 -11.53 6.68 -3.82
N GLN A 36 -12.34 7.10 -4.81
CA GLN A 36 -12.54 6.35 -6.06
C GLN A 36 -12.98 4.89 -5.84
N GLY A 37 -13.83 4.63 -4.85
CA GLY A 37 -14.30 3.28 -4.49
C GLY A 37 -13.34 2.44 -3.64
N TYR A 38 -12.12 2.93 -3.40
CA TYR A 38 -11.12 2.26 -2.56
C TYR A 38 -11.11 2.82 -1.15
N ALA A 39 -10.71 1.97 -0.20
CA ALA A 39 -10.47 2.38 1.18
C ALA A 39 -9.21 3.24 1.25
N ASP A 40 -9.38 4.44 1.77
CA ASP A 40 -8.30 5.36 2.14
C ASP A 40 -8.15 5.29 3.66
N LEU A 41 -6.92 5.09 4.16
CA LEU A 41 -6.66 4.68 5.55
C LEU A 41 -5.61 5.57 6.21
N SER A 42 -5.82 5.90 7.49
CA SER A 42 -4.77 6.42 8.36
C SER A 42 -3.67 5.38 8.55
N HIS A 43 -2.51 5.79 9.09
CA HIS A 43 -1.42 4.83 9.32
C HIS A 43 -1.80 3.73 10.32
N SER A 44 -2.50 4.07 11.41
CA SER A 44 -2.96 3.07 12.38
C SER A 44 -3.94 2.07 11.80
N SER A 45 -4.95 2.53 11.04
CA SER A 45 -5.91 1.64 10.37
C SER A 45 -5.24 0.79 9.28
N ALA A 46 -4.20 1.31 8.62
CA ALA A 46 -3.40 0.57 7.67
C ALA A 46 -2.61 -0.59 8.32
N ILE A 47 -2.04 -0.35 9.51
CA ILE A 47 -1.40 -1.42 10.32
C ILE A 47 -2.44 -2.45 10.76
N GLU A 48 -3.60 -2.00 11.25
CA GLU A 48 -4.68 -2.91 11.66
C GLU A 48 -5.12 -3.80 10.49
N LEU A 49 -5.29 -3.22 9.29
CA LEU A 49 -5.63 -3.97 8.08
C LEU A 49 -4.59 -5.03 7.76
N ALA A 50 -3.30 -4.67 7.77
CA ALA A 50 -2.22 -5.60 7.51
C ALA A 50 -2.23 -6.77 8.53
N HIS A 51 -2.42 -6.48 9.82
CA HIS A 51 -2.52 -7.51 10.85
C HIS A 51 -3.73 -8.44 10.65
N LYS A 52 -4.92 -7.92 10.33
CA LYS A 52 -6.10 -8.77 10.04
C LYS A 52 -5.91 -9.65 8.80
N ARG A 53 -5.05 -9.22 7.88
CA ARG A 53 -4.64 -10.00 6.71
C ARG A 53 -3.52 -10.99 6.99
N SER A 54 -2.96 -11.03 8.21
CA SER A 54 -1.75 -11.77 8.55
C SER A 54 -0.55 -11.40 7.65
N MET A 55 -0.45 -10.12 7.33
CA MET A 55 0.55 -9.52 6.45
C MET A 55 1.18 -8.31 7.14
N ARG A 56 2.10 -7.62 6.46
CA ARG A 56 2.70 -6.36 6.94
C ARG A 56 2.45 -5.22 5.96
N LEU A 57 2.63 -4.00 6.45
CA LEU A 57 2.77 -2.85 5.55
C LEU A 57 4.13 -2.92 4.84
N PRO A 58 4.18 -2.68 3.52
CA PRO A 58 5.42 -2.63 2.78
C PRO A 58 6.24 -1.42 3.20
N THR A 59 7.54 -1.50 3.04
CA THR A 59 8.45 -0.36 3.12
C THR A 59 8.27 0.55 1.90
N SER A 60 8.76 1.79 1.97
CA SER A 60 8.75 2.70 0.83
C SER A 60 9.57 2.17 -0.35
N ALA A 61 10.66 1.45 -0.10
CA ALA A 61 11.47 0.78 -1.13
C ALA A 61 10.69 -0.34 -1.83
N GLU A 62 9.92 -1.13 -1.09
CA GLU A 62 9.08 -2.20 -1.65
C GLU A 62 7.94 -1.65 -2.50
N LEU A 63 7.30 -0.55 -2.07
CA LEU A 63 6.31 0.14 -2.90
C LEU A 63 6.92 0.76 -4.17
N PHE A 64 8.19 1.18 -4.12
CA PHE A 64 8.90 1.65 -5.29
C PHE A 64 9.14 0.53 -6.30
N GLU A 65 9.53 -0.67 -5.85
CA GLU A 65 9.64 -1.84 -6.72
C GLU A 65 8.27 -2.24 -7.31
N LEU A 66 7.19 -2.17 -6.52
CA LEU A 66 5.83 -2.38 -7.03
C LEU A 66 5.48 -1.38 -8.14
N HIS A 67 5.87 -0.11 -7.98
CA HIS A 67 5.72 0.90 -9.03
C HIS A 67 6.47 0.51 -10.31
N LEU A 68 7.74 0.10 -10.20
CA LEU A 68 8.54 -0.32 -11.35
C LEU A 68 7.90 -1.52 -12.07
N TRP A 69 7.41 -2.49 -11.31
CA TRP A 69 6.74 -3.67 -11.86
C TRP A 69 5.45 -3.30 -12.59
N LEU A 70 4.59 -2.46 -11.96
CA LEU A 70 3.33 -2.01 -12.56
C LEU A 70 3.56 -1.22 -13.85
N ASN A 71 4.58 -0.36 -13.90
CA ASN A 71 4.94 0.39 -15.11
C ASN A 71 5.36 -0.48 -16.30
N GLN A 72 5.78 -1.73 -16.06
CA GLN A 72 6.09 -2.68 -17.12
C GLN A 72 4.86 -3.43 -17.63
N GLN A 73 3.72 -3.34 -16.93
CA GLN A 73 2.48 -3.98 -17.33
C GLN A 73 1.64 -3.01 -18.16
N SER A 74 1.22 -3.44 -19.36
CA SER A 74 0.42 -2.61 -20.25
C SER A 74 -1.01 -2.35 -19.74
N ASP A 75 -1.56 -3.27 -18.95
CA ASP A 75 -2.94 -3.21 -18.43
C ASP A 75 -3.01 -3.65 -16.95
N HIS A 76 -2.55 -2.78 -16.05
CA HIS A 76 -2.81 -2.99 -14.61
C HIS A 76 -4.04 -2.19 -14.14
N CYS A 77 -4.88 -2.81 -13.33
CA CYS A 77 -6.08 -2.15 -12.78
C CYS A 77 -5.82 -1.40 -11.46
N TRP A 78 -4.57 -1.39 -10.98
CA TRP A 78 -4.22 -0.75 -9.71
C TRP A 78 -4.34 0.77 -9.79
N PRO A 79 -5.01 1.44 -8.85
CA PRO A 79 -5.19 2.89 -8.89
C PRO A 79 -3.86 3.60 -8.55
N PRO A 80 -3.20 4.27 -9.51
CA PRO A 80 -1.81 4.71 -9.31
C PRO A 80 -1.69 6.13 -8.74
N HIS A 81 -2.80 6.88 -8.71
CA HIS A 81 -2.77 8.33 -8.50
C HIS A 81 -2.73 8.77 -7.02
N ASN A 82 -3.26 7.95 -6.10
CA ASN A 82 -3.17 8.24 -4.67
C ASN A 82 -1.81 7.77 -4.11
N ILE A 83 -1.49 8.21 -2.89
CA ILE A 83 -0.34 7.67 -2.14
C ILE A 83 -0.67 6.29 -1.57
N TYR A 84 0.34 5.44 -1.45
CA TYR A 84 0.28 4.16 -0.78
C TYR A 84 1.09 4.24 0.51
N ARG A 85 0.48 3.84 1.62
CA ARG A 85 1.09 3.88 2.95
C ARG A 85 2.22 2.86 3.07
N SER A 86 3.31 3.28 3.70
CA SER A 86 4.43 2.39 4.01
C SER A 86 4.71 2.30 5.51
N SER A 87 5.52 1.31 5.89
CA SER A 87 6.06 1.12 7.25
C SER A 87 7.36 1.88 7.50
N THR A 88 7.90 2.60 6.52
CA THR A 88 9.19 3.28 6.66
C THR A 88 9.01 4.59 7.42
N SER A 89 9.39 4.60 8.71
CA SER A 89 9.34 5.78 9.59
C SER A 89 10.37 6.85 9.20
N ILE A 90 9.98 8.11 9.39
CA ILE A 90 10.84 9.29 9.24
C ILE A 90 11.11 9.88 10.62
N SER A 91 10.03 10.15 11.35
CA SER A 91 10.02 10.68 12.70
C SER A 91 8.74 10.19 13.41
N GLU A 92 8.58 10.55 14.68
CA GLU A 92 7.38 10.19 15.43
C GLU A 92 6.12 10.79 14.78
N GLY A 93 5.17 9.95 14.41
CA GLY A 93 3.93 10.36 13.74
C GLY A 93 4.05 10.66 12.25
N GLU A 94 5.20 10.37 11.62
CA GLU A 94 5.42 10.54 10.18
C GLU A 94 6.09 9.33 9.54
N HIS A 95 5.47 8.86 8.44
CA HIS A 95 5.97 7.75 7.64
C HIS A 95 6.05 8.15 6.17
N TYR A 96 6.96 7.51 5.44
CA TYR A 96 6.95 7.62 3.99
C TYR A 96 5.68 7.01 3.39
N SER A 97 5.21 7.59 2.29
CA SER A 97 4.23 6.99 1.40
C SER A 97 4.68 7.16 -0.05
N VAL A 98 4.27 6.25 -0.93
CA VAL A 98 4.72 6.25 -2.34
C VAL A 98 3.54 6.38 -3.28
N ARG A 99 3.64 7.25 -4.28
CA ARG A 99 2.64 7.31 -5.36
C ARG A 99 3.04 6.38 -6.50
N LEU A 100 2.24 5.34 -6.74
CA LEU A 100 2.56 4.31 -7.75
C LEU A 100 2.50 4.83 -9.19
N LYS A 101 1.97 6.03 -9.47
CA LYS A 101 2.04 6.63 -10.82
C LYS A 101 3.47 6.96 -11.25
N ASN A 102 4.32 7.36 -10.31
CA ASN A 102 5.62 7.95 -10.63
C ASN A 102 6.74 7.60 -9.64
N GLY A 103 6.48 6.66 -8.71
CA GLY A 103 7.46 6.21 -7.72
C GLY A 103 7.89 7.27 -6.71
N LYS A 104 7.25 8.46 -6.70
CA LYS A 104 7.66 9.53 -5.77
C LYS A 104 7.29 9.15 -4.34
N SER A 105 8.28 9.28 -3.45
CA SER A 105 8.09 9.16 -2.01
C SER A 105 7.76 10.52 -1.38
N TYR A 106 6.87 10.51 -0.40
CA TYR A 106 6.39 11.69 0.31
C TYR A 106 6.51 11.45 1.82
N SER A 107 6.92 12.47 2.59
CA SER A 107 6.73 12.48 4.03
C SER A 107 5.27 12.78 4.32
N ILE A 108 4.58 11.91 5.03
CA ILE A 108 3.15 12.01 5.29
C ILE A 108 2.88 11.76 6.77
N ASN A 109 2.13 12.67 7.39
CA ASN A 109 1.66 12.52 8.76
C ASN A 109 0.71 11.30 8.89
N ASP A 110 0.79 10.59 10.01
CA ASP A 110 0.03 9.37 10.27
C ASP A 110 -1.49 9.54 10.27
N SER A 111 -1.97 10.76 10.52
CA SER A 111 -3.40 11.12 10.45
C SER A 111 -3.92 11.33 9.02
N TYR A 112 -3.02 11.54 8.05
CA TYR A 112 -3.41 11.65 6.65
C TYR A 112 -3.88 10.28 6.14
N TYR A 113 -4.65 10.25 5.05
CA TYR A 113 -5.23 9.02 4.51
C TYR A 113 -4.46 8.59 3.25
N GLY A 114 -4.16 7.31 3.13
CA GLY A 114 -3.57 6.73 1.91
C GLY A 114 -4.11 5.33 1.61
N PHE A 115 -3.95 4.89 0.36
CA PHE A 115 -4.23 3.51 0.00
C PHE A 115 -3.26 2.55 0.66
N VAL A 116 -3.69 1.30 0.80
CA VAL A 116 -2.90 0.26 1.45
C VAL A 116 -2.80 -0.93 0.51
N SER A 117 -1.57 -1.34 0.26
CA SER A 117 -1.24 -2.63 -0.33
C SER A 117 -0.46 -3.38 0.73
N CYS A 118 -1.01 -4.45 1.28
CA CYS A 118 -0.30 -5.28 2.24
C CYS A 118 0.72 -6.16 1.49
N VAL A 119 1.78 -6.58 2.17
CA VAL A 119 2.81 -7.46 1.60
C VAL A 119 3.14 -8.62 2.55
N TYR A 120 3.50 -9.76 2.00
CA TYR A 120 4.20 -10.84 2.71
C TYR A 120 5.36 -11.37 1.85
N ASP A 121 6.35 -11.92 2.53
CA ASP A 121 7.47 -12.60 1.89
C ASP A 121 7.00 -14.01 1.50
N SER A 122 7.18 -14.38 0.24
CA SER A 122 6.78 -15.70 -0.30
C SER A 122 7.93 -16.67 -0.42
#